data_AF-A0A6V7WN17-F1
#
_entry.id   AF-A0A6V7WN17-F1
#
_cell.length_a   1.000
_cell.length_b   1.000
_cell.length_c   1.000
_cell.angle_alpha   90.00
_cell.angle_beta   90.00
_cell.angle_gamma   90.00
#
_symmetry.space_group_name_H-M   'P 1'
#
loop_
_entity.id
_entity.type
_entity.pdbx_description
1 polymer ?
#
loop_
_entity_poly.entity_id
_entity_poly.type
_entity_poly.pdbx_seq_one_letter_code
_entity_poly.pdbx_strand_id
1 'polypeptide(L)'
;MQEHFLPHHAVFNKGKIRLVYDASAHPKGLPSLNQSLFRGPVLLPNLINLLLRFRATKIPVLADIEKAFHQISLIESDREFCKFLWLKTLDQPLSPSNLAVYRFKRI
;
A
#
# COMPACT_ATOMS: atom_id res chain seq x y z
N MET A 1 -18.87 -13.10 -4.62
CA MET A 1 -17.59 -12.38 -4.76
C MET A 1 -16.81 -12.56 -3.48
N GLN A 2 -15.54 -12.94 -3.58
CA GLN A 2 -14.71 -13.26 -2.42
C GLN A 2 -14.17 -11.95 -1.84
N GLU A 3 -14.50 -11.66 -0.59
CA GLU A 3 -13.97 -10.49 0.11
C GLU A 3 -12.49 -10.71 0.46
N HIS A 4 -11.64 -9.70 0.21
CA HIS A 4 -10.21 -9.76 0.52
C HIS A 4 -9.85 -8.76 1.63
N PHE A 5 -9.04 -9.21 2.59
CA PHE A 5 -8.55 -8.39 3.70
C PHE A 5 -7.03 -8.42 3.74
N LEU A 6 -6.43 -7.23 3.78
CA LEU A 6 -5.00 -7.03 3.95
C LEU A 6 -4.63 -7.26 5.43
N PRO A 7 -3.83 -8.31 5.73
CA PRO A 7 -3.20 -8.38 7.03
C PRO A 7 -2.24 -7.20 7.18
N HIS A 8 -2.12 -6.71 8.41
CA HIS A 8 -1.25 -5.59 8.71
C HIS A 8 -0.62 -5.75 10.09
N HIS A 9 0.54 -5.12 10.26
CA HIS A 9 1.26 -5.11 11.53
C HIS A 9 2.01 -3.79 11.70
N ALA A 10 2.33 -3.46 12.94
CA ALA A 10 3.13 -2.29 13.27
C ALA A 10 4.63 -2.61 13.15
N VAL A 11 5.35 -1.78 12.42
CA VAL A 11 6.82 -1.77 12.36
C VAL A 11 7.34 -0.55 13.09
N PHE A 12 8.28 -0.78 14.01
CA PHE A 12 8.89 0.25 14.84
C PHE A 12 10.26 0.60 14.29
N ASN A 13 10.51 1.88 14.02
CA ASN A 13 11.80 2.36 13.55
C ASN A 13 12.12 3.72 14.18
N LYS A 14 13.19 3.78 14.99
CA LYS A 14 13.69 5.01 15.63
C LYS A 14 12.59 5.85 16.28
N GLY A 15 11.72 5.22 17.07
CA GLY A 15 10.61 5.88 17.77
C GLY A 15 9.40 6.25 16.91
N LYS A 16 9.41 5.94 15.60
CA LYS A 16 8.25 6.09 14.71
C LYS A 16 7.60 4.74 14.45
N ILE A 17 6.27 4.70 14.52
CA ILE A 17 5.45 3.54 14.16
C ILE A 17 5.00 3.69 12.72
N ARG A 18 5.11 2.62 11.93
CA ARG A 18 4.55 2.51 10.58
C ARG A 18 3.66 1.29 10.52
N LEU A 19 2.42 1.45 10.07
CA LEU A 19 1.60 0.31 9.72
C LEU A 19 2.05 -0.23 8.36
N VAL A 20 2.31 -1.52 8.29
CA VAL A 20 2.63 -2.22 7.04
C VAL A 20 1.49 -3.17 6.72
N TYR A 21 0.98 -3.06 5.50
CA TYR A 21 -0.07 -3.91 4.96
C TYR A 21 0.54 -4.90 3.98
N ASP A 22 0.30 -6.19 4.18
CA ASP A 22 0.90 -7.25 3.39
C ASP A 22 -0.07 -7.75 2.31
N ALA A 23 0.08 -7.20 1.11
CA ALA A 23 -0.65 -7.62 -0.09
C ALA A 23 -0.11 -8.90 -0.74
N SER A 24 0.98 -9.47 -0.20
CA SER A 24 1.54 -10.75 -0.64
C SER A 24 1.05 -11.93 0.19
N ALA A 25 0.45 -11.69 1.35
CA ALA A 25 -0.15 -12.73 2.16
C ALA A 25 -1.31 -13.42 1.41
N HIS A 26 -1.30 -14.75 1.40
CA HIS A 26 -2.36 -15.53 0.79
C HIS A 26 -2.49 -16.91 1.45
N PRO A 27 -3.70 -17.51 1.45
CA PRO A 27 -3.87 -18.91 1.83
C PRO A 27 -3.11 -19.84 0.88
N LYS A 28 -2.74 -21.03 1.37
CA LYS A 28 -2.06 -22.04 0.55
C LYS A 28 -2.94 -22.42 -0.66
N GLY A 29 -2.37 -22.33 -1.85
CA GLY A 29 -3.06 -22.69 -3.11
C GLY A 29 -3.96 -21.59 -3.70
N LEU A 30 -4.07 -20.42 -3.07
CA LEU A 30 -4.76 -19.26 -3.62
C LEU A 30 -3.76 -18.15 -3.97
N PRO A 31 -4.02 -17.33 -5.00
CA PRO A 31 -3.16 -16.20 -5.32
C PRO A 31 -3.28 -15.09 -4.27
N SER A 32 -2.20 -14.33 -4.10
CA SER A 32 -2.21 -13.05 -3.37
C SER A 32 -2.80 -11.92 -4.19
N LEU A 33 -3.16 -10.82 -3.53
CA LEU A 33 -3.58 -9.60 -4.22
C LEU A 33 -2.55 -9.14 -5.26
N ASN A 34 -1.26 -9.13 -4.90
CA ASN A 34 -0.18 -8.77 -5.83
C ASN A 34 -0.12 -9.66 -7.08
N GLN A 35 -0.50 -10.94 -6.97
CA GLN A 35 -0.55 -11.87 -8.12
C GLN A 35 -1.84 -11.72 -8.94
N SER A 36 -2.92 -11.26 -8.32
CA SER A 36 -4.21 -11.02 -8.99
C SER A 36 -4.27 -9.67 -9.71
N LEU A 37 -3.41 -8.71 -9.35
CA LEU A 37 -3.37 -7.40 -9.98
C LEU A 37 -2.66 -7.44 -11.34
N PHE A 38 -3.28 -6.78 -12.33
CA PHE A 38 -2.62 -6.54 -13.61
C PHE A 38 -1.51 -5.49 -13.42
N ARG A 39 -0.25 -5.92 -13.57
CA ARG A 39 0.94 -5.07 -13.35
C ARG A 39 1.02 -3.86 -14.28
N GLY A 40 0.45 -3.96 -15.48
CA GLY A 40 0.61 -2.96 -16.53
C GLY A 40 2.05 -2.84 -17.06
N PRO A 41 2.27 -1.98 -18.06
CA PRO A 41 3.60 -1.68 -18.58
C PRO A 41 4.43 -0.88 -17.55
N VAL A 42 5.75 -1.01 -17.61
CA VAL A 42 6.66 -0.20 -16.79
C VAL A 42 6.68 1.23 -17.34
N LEU A 43 6.10 2.17 -16.59
CA LEU A 43 6.05 3.59 -16.96
C LEU A 43 7.29 4.38 -16.51
N LEU A 44 8.14 3.79 -15.68
CA LEU A 44 9.34 4.45 -15.17
C LEU A 44 10.40 4.56 -16.28
N PRO A 45 11.01 5.75 -16.47
CA PRO A 45 12.10 5.89 -17.42
C PRO A 45 13.29 5.03 -16.97
N ASN A 46 14.11 4.60 -17.94
CA ASN A 46 15.35 3.88 -17.62
C ASN A 46 16.24 4.72 -16.67
N LEU A 47 16.58 4.15 -15.53
CA LEU A 47 17.30 4.85 -14.46
C LEU A 47 18.67 5.36 -14.91
N ILE A 48 19.42 4.56 -15.69
CA ILE A 48 20.75 4.97 -16.19
C ILE A 48 20.59 6.19 -17.10
N ASN A 49 19.64 6.15 -18.03
CA ASN A 49 19.37 7.27 -18.93
C ASN A 49 18.95 8.53 -18.16
N LEU A 50 18.12 8.39 -17.12
CA LEU A 50 17.73 9.48 -16.25
C LEU A 50 18.95 10.10 -15.54
N LEU A 51 19.81 9.28 -14.95
CA LEU A 51 21.02 9.72 -14.24
C LEU A 51 22.05 10.39 -15.17
N LEU A 52 22.22 9.89 -16.39
CA LEU A 52 23.12 10.49 -17.39
C LEU A 52 22.65 11.89 -17.80
N ARG A 53 21.35 12.08 -18.09
CA ARG A 53 20.77 13.39 -18.40
C ARG A 53 20.87 14.35 -17.22
N PHE A 54 20.62 13.84 -16.01
CA PHE A 54 20.73 14.61 -14.78
C PHE A 54 22.16 15.14 -14.59
N ARG A 55 23.20 14.31 -14.83
CA ARG A 55 24.61 14.71 -14.76
C ARG A 55 25.04 15.69 -15.86
N ALA A 56 24.39 15.66 -17.02
CA ALA A 56 24.67 16.58 -18.13
C ALA A 56 24.13 18.01 -17.88
N THR A 57 23.25 18.19 -16.89
CA THR A 57 22.65 19.49 -16.57
C THR A 57 23.59 20.31 -15.70
N LYS A 58 23.87 21.57 -16.07
CA LYS A 58 24.79 22.47 -15.35
C LYS A 58 24.36 22.74 -13.90
N ILE A 59 23.05 22.82 -13.65
CA ILE A 59 22.45 23.03 -12.33
C ILE A 59 21.28 22.06 -12.17
N PRO A 60 21.48 20.90 -11.51
CA PRO A 60 20.40 19.97 -11.26
C PRO A 60 19.48 20.42 -10.11
N VAL A 61 18.19 20.09 -10.19
CA VAL A 61 17.21 20.27 -9.11
C VAL A 61 16.65 18.90 -8.72
N LEU A 62 16.57 18.65 -7.41
CA LEU A 62 16.01 17.44 -6.83
C LEU A 62 14.97 17.83 -5.79
N ALA A 63 13.83 17.15 -5.82
CA ALA A 63 12.80 17.26 -4.81
C ALA A 63 12.20 15.87 -4.58
N ASP A 64 11.83 15.60 -3.33
CA ASP A 64 11.05 14.42 -2.97
C ASP A 64 9.58 14.82 -2.80
N ILE A 65 8.68 13.99 -3.30
CA ILE A 65 7.24 14.20 -3.11
C ILE A 65 6.84 13.42 -1.87
N GLU A 66 6.67 14.12 -0.76
CA GLU A 66 6.21 13.50 0.47
C GLU A 66 4.89 12.77 0.22
N LYS A 67 4.85 11.47 0.53
CA LYS A 67 3.63 10.66 0.48
C LYS A 67 2.97 10.64 -0.91
N ALA A 68 3.75 10.55 -1.98
CA ALA A 68 3.26 10.57 -3.36
C ALA A 68 2.09 9.60 -3.63
N PHE A 69 2.14 8.36 -3.13
CA PHE A 69 1.08 7.37 -3.32
C PHE A 69 -0.26 7.79 -2.69
N HIS A 70 -0.20 8.52 -1.56
CA HIS A 70 -1.39 9.03 -0.85
C HIS A 70 -2.14 10.13 -1.60
N GLN A 71 -1.62 10.58 -2.74
CA GLN A 71 -2.33 11.47 -3.65
C GLN A 71 -3.10 10.71 -4.74
N ILE A 72 -2.83 9.42 -4.92
CA ILE A 72 -3.47 8.57 -5.94
C ILE A 72 -4.74 7.96 -5.34
N SER A 73 -5.88 8.23 -5.97
CA SER A 73 -7.18 7.70 -5.52
C SER A 73 -7.49 6.36 -6.17
N LEU A 74 -7.99 5.43 -5.37
CA LEU A 74 -8.48 4.13 -5.85
C LEU A 74 -9.88 4.29 -6.44
N ILE A 75 -10.12 3.62 -7.57
CA ILE A 75 -11.44 3.45 -8.16
C ILE A 75 -12.32 2.73 -7.13
N GLU A 76 -13.56 3.19 -6.96
CA GLU A 76 -14.46 2.69 -5.90
C GLU A 76 -14.64 1.17 -5.93
N SER A 77 -14.74 0.59 -7.13
CA SER A 77 -14.87 -0.86 -7.35
C SER A 77 -13.70 -1.65 -6.78
N ASP A 78 -12.50 -1.07 -6.78
CA ASP A 78 -11.27 -1.78 -6.44
C ASP A 78 -10.95 -1.68 -4.94
N ARG A 79 -11.60 -0.75 -4.23
CA ARG A 79 -11.41 -0.57 -2.78
C ARG A 79 -11.85 -1.79 -1.97
N GLU A 80 -12.74 -2.60 -2.52
CA GLU A 80 -13.22 -3.84 -1.89
C GLU A 80 -12.09 -4.87 -1.71
N PHE A 81 -11.01 -4.77 -2.48
CA PHE A 81 -9.84 -5.63 -2.36
C PHE A 81 -8.78 -5.07 -1.40
N CYS A 82 -8.92 -3.82 -0.98
CA CYS A 82 -7.99 -3.11 -0.10
C CYS A 82 -8.60 -2.86 1.29
N LYS A 83 -9.36 -3.83 1.80
CA LYS A 83 -9.95 -3.79 3.15
C LYS A 83 -8.94 -4.24 4.20
N PHE A 84 -9.11 -3.79 5.43
CA PHE A 84 -8.39 -4.29 6.58
C PHE A 84 -9.24 -4.20 7.84
N LEU A 85 -8.95 -5.09 8.79
CA LEU A 85 -9.64 -5.15 10.07
C LEU A 85 -8.98 -4.21 11.08
N TRP A 86 -9.75 -3.71 12.04
CA TRP A 86 -9.22 -2.90 13.14
C TRP A 86 -10.03 -3.13 14.41
N LEU A 87 -9.38 -3.14 15.56
CA LEU A 87 -10.07 -3.18 16.85
C LEU A 87 -10.43 -1.76 17.27
N LYS A 88 -11.70 -1.53 17.60
CA LYS A 88 -12.17 -0.22 18.07
C LYS A 88 -11.57 0.11 19.43
N THR A 89 -11.56 -0.87 20.33
CA THR A 89 -10.99 -0.73 21.66
C THR A 89 -10.20 -1.99 22.05
N LEU A 90 -9.00 -1.78 22.61
CA LEU A 90 -8.06 -2.87 22.92
C LEU A 90 -8.37 -3.59 24.25
N ASP A 91 -9.17 -2.96 25.11
CA ASP A 91 -9.63 -3.48 26.40
C ASP A 91 -10.82 -4.45 26.27
N GLN A 92 -11.52 -4.42 25.14
CA GLN A 92 -12.64 -5.31 24.85
C GLN A 92 -12.18 -6.55 24.05
N PRO A 93 -12.83 -7.71 24.27
CA PRO A 93 -12.51 -8.92 23.52
C PRO A 93 -12.81 -8.75 22.03
N LEU A 94 -12.24 -9.65 21.22
CA LEU A 94 -12.55 -9.77 19.80
C LEU A 94 -14.04 -10.14 19.66
N SER A 95 -14.84 -9.21 19.14
CA SER A 95 -16.27 -9.41 18.88
C SER A 95 -16.68 -8.66 17.61
N PRO A 96 -17.77 -9.05 16.93
CA PRO A 96 -18.27 -8.32 15.77
C PRO A 96 -18.60 -6.84 16.06
N SER A 97 -18.96 -6.51 17.29
CA SER A 97 -19.23 -5.13 17.71
C SER A 97 -17.95 -4.31 17.95
N ASN A 98 -16.87 -4.96 18.42
CA ASN A 98 -15.56 -4.33 18.65
C ASN A 98 -14.62 -4.36 17.43
N LEU A 99 -15.01 -5.06 16.36
CA LEU A 99 -14.27 -5.09 15.11
C LEU A 99 -14.81 -4.03 14.14
N ALA A 100 -13.90 -3.31 13.50
CA ALA A 100 -14.18 -2.37 12.43
C ALA A 100 -13.53 -2.85 11.13
N VAL A 101 -14.23 -2.62 10.01
CA VAL A 101 -13.68 -2.86 8.66
C VAL A 101 -13.41 -1.51 8.03
N TYR A 102 -12.15 -1.25 7.73
CA TYR A 102 -11.71 -0.09 6.97
C TYR A 102 -11.30 -0.50 5.56
N ARG A 103 -11.27 0.48 4.65
CA ARG A 103 -10.84 0.29 3.27
C ARG A 103 -10.03 1.48 2.81
N PHE A 104 -8.98 1.23 2.03
CA PHE A 104 -8.20 2.31 1.45
C PHE A 104 -9.02 3.08 0.42
N LYS A 105 -8.98 4.41 0.50
CA LYS A 105 -9.46 5.30 -0.58
C LYS A 105 -8.33 5.74 -1.50
N ARG A 106 -7.11 5.73 -0.97
CA ARG A 106 -5.86 6.16 -1.60
C ARG A 106 -4.75 5.19 -1.18
N ILE A 107 -3.75 5.01 -2.03
CA ILE A 107 -2.60 4.13 -1.75
C ILE A 107 -1.58 4.87 -0.88
#